data_AF-A0A702BIT6-F1
#
_entry.id   AF-A0A702BIT6-F1
#
_cell.length_a   1.000
_cell.length_b   1.000
_cell.length_c   1.000
_cell.angle_alpha   90.00
_cell.angle_beta   90.00
_cell.angle_gamma   90.00
#
_symmetry.space_group_name_H-M   'P 1'
#
loop_
_entity.id
_entity.type
_entity.pdbx_description
1 polymer ?
#
loop_
_entity_poly.entity_id
_entity_poly.type
_entity_poly.pdbx_seq_one_letter_code
_entity_poly.pdbx_strand_id
1 'polypeptide(L)'
;MSALDLGVKGDGVTDDVTAIREALITVATARRAIHFPDGVYLCSDFFSIPSHSRIYCDPGAVFKLKGSTNLGGFVVTGLNNQV
;
A
#
# COMPACT_ATOMS: atom_id res chain seq x y z
N MET A 1 10.06 6.95 -3.78
CA MET A 1 10.55 5.60 -4.17
C MET A 1 9.35 4.86 -4.70
N SER A 2 9.45 4.16 -5.83
CA SER A 2 8.30 3.43 -6.39
C SER A 2 8.09 2.14 -5.61
N ALA A 3 6.83 1.75 -5.38
CA ALA A 3 6.49 0.48 -4.76
C ALA A 3 7.01 -0.71 -5.60
N LEU A 4 7.03 -0.57 -6.93
CA LEU A 4 7.52 -1.61 -7.84
C LEU A 4 9.02 -1.90 -7.68
N ASP A 5 9.80 -0.86 -7.41
CA ASP A 5 11.24 -0.96 -7.11
C ASP A 5 11.50 -1.71 -5.79
N LEU A 6 10.52 -1.73 -4.89
CA LEU A 6 10.57 -2.39 -3.59
C LEU A 6 9.96 -3.79 -3.59
N GLY A 7 9.69 -4.35 -4.78
CA GLY A 7 9.21 -5.71 -4.94
C GLY A 7 7.69 -5.89 -4.87
N VAL A 8 6.92 -4.80 -4.82
CA VAL A 8 5.46 -4.84 -5.00
C VAL A 8 5.18 -5.08 -6.49
N LYS A 9 4.22 -5.94 -6.83
CA LYS A 9 3.93 -6.24 -8.24
C LYS A 9 2.79 -5.42 -8.82
N GLY A 10 1.65 -5.33 -8.12
CA GLY A 10 0.49 -4.62 -8.64
C GLY A 10 -0.15 -5.26 -9.89
N ASP A 11 0.05 -6.56 -10.09
CA ASP A 11 -0.44 -7.29 -11.28
C ASP A 11 -1.88 -7.81 -11.17
N GLY A 12 -2.53 -7.64 -10.02
CA GLY A 12 -3.90 -8.07 -9.75
C GLY A 12 -4.07 -9.57 -9.47
N VAL A 13 -3.00 -10.36 -9.51
CA VAL A 13 -2.98 -11.81 -9.24
C VAL A 13 -2.08 -12.15 -8.05
N THR A 14 -0.88 -11.57 -8.01
CA THR A 14 0.08 -11.78 -6.91
C THR A 14 -0.41 -11.11 -5.63
N ASP A 15 -0.26 -11.81 -4.51
CA ASP A 15 -0.55 -11.23 -3.20
C ASP A 15 0.58 -10.28 -2.79
N ASP A 16 0.29 -8.98 -2.81
CA ASP A 16 1.26 -7.90 -2.60
C ASP A 16 1.42 -7.51 -1.12
N VAL A 17 0.62 -8.08 -0.20
CA VAL A 17 0.55 -7.60 1.21
C VAL A 17 1.91 -7.61 1.90
N THR A 18 2.71 -8.66 1.72
CA THR A 18 4.03 -8.78 2.36
C THR A 18 5.01 -7.78 1.75
N ALA A 19 5.01 -7.64 0.43
CA ALA A 19 5.88 -6.69 -0.27
C ALA A 19 5.54 -5.23 0.12
N ILE A 20 4.25 -4.92 0.26
CA ILE A 20 3.79 -3.59 0.70
C ILE A 20 4.27 -3.29 2.13
N ARG A 21 4.20 -4.25 3.04
CA ARG A 21 4.69 -4.09 4.42
C ARG A 21 6.19 -3.79 4.46
N GLU A 22 7.00 -4.56 3.72
CA GLU A 22 8.45 -4.35 3.64
C GLU A 22 8.81 -3.01 2.97
N ALA A 23 8.08 -2.65 1.91
CA ALA A 23 8.24 -1.38 1.22
C ALA A 23 7.95 -0.19 2.15
N LEU A 24 6.88 -0.27 2.94
CA LEU A 24 6.52 0.75 3.92
C LEU A 24 7.57 0.88 5.04
N ILE A 25 8.09 -0.23 5.57
CA ILE A 25 9.16 -0.22 6.59
C ILE A 25 10.42 0.45 6.05
N THR A 26 10.83 0.10 4.82
CA THR A 26 12.01 0.65 4.16
C THR A 26 11.88 2.17 3.99
N VAL A 27 10.71 2.62 3.53
CA VAL A 27 10.44 4.03 3.26
C VAL A 27 10.30 4.85 4.55
N ALA A 28 9.70 4.27 5.60
CA ALA A 28 9.58 4.89 6.92
C ALA A 28 10.95 5.11 7.57
N THR A 29 11.82 4.10 7.50
CA THR A 29 13.20 4.19 7.98
C THR A 29 13.96 5.30 7.27
N ALA A 30 13.73 5.47 5.96
CA ALA A 30 14.31 6.53 5.17
C ALA A 30 13.61 7.91 5.36
N ARG A 31 12.47 7.99 6.08
CA ARG A 31 11.59 9.17 6.18
C ARG A 31 11.21 9.75 4.82
N ARG A 32 10.96 8.87 3.84
CA ARG A 32 10.63 9.24 2.45
C ARG A 32 9.17 8.94 2.14
N ALA A 33 8.78 9.27 0.91
CA ALA A 33 7.49 8.89 0.38
C ALA A 33 7.60 7.67 -0.54
N ILE A 34 6.57 6.82 -0.47
CA ILE A 34 6.35 5.72 -1.40
C ILE A 34 5.32 6.13 -2.45
N HIS A 35 5.55 5.72 -3.68
CA HIS A 35 4.67 5.98 -4.82
C HIS A 35 4.17 4.66 -5.39
N PHE A 36 2.84 4.53 -5.50
CA PHE A 36 2.16 3.41 -6.13
C PHE A 36 1.71 3.84 -7.53
N PRO A 37 2.37 3.34 -8.59
CA PRO A 37 1.94 3.58 -9.96
C PRO A 37 0.61 2.87 -10.27
N ASP A 38 0.09 3.09 -11.47
CA ASP A 38 -1.10 2.40 -11.95
C ASP A 38 -0.93 0.88 -11.86
N GLY A 39 -2.00 0.20 -11.43
CA GLY A 39 -1.96 -1.23 -11.17
C GLY A 39 -2.99 -1.70 -10.15
N VAL A 40 -3.13 -3.01 -10.02
CA VAL A 40 -4.06 -3.65 -9.08
C VAL A 40 -3.25 -4.38 -8.02
N TYR A 41 -3.22 -3.84 -6.81
CA TYR A 41 -2.48 -4.37 -5.68
C TYR A 41 -3.37 -5.29 -4.86
N LEU A 42 -3.13 -6.59 -4.95
CA LEU A 42 -3.96 -7.59 -4.28
C LEU A 42 -3.47 -7.82 -2.84
N CYS A 43 -4.33 -7.57 -1.86
CA CYS A 43 -4.02 -7.69 -0.44
C CYS A 43 -4.87 -8.80 0.18
N SER A 44 -4.25 -9.87 0.67
CA SER A 44 -4.96 -10.90 1.46
C SER A 44 -5.29 -10.45 2.88
N ASP A 45 -4.57 -9.45 3.40
CA ASP A 45 -4.63 -9.01 4.79
C ASP A 45 -4.34 -7.49 4.89
N PHE A 46 -4.56 -6.92 6.07
CA PHE A 46 -4.33 -5.51 6.35
C PHE A 46 -2.83 -5.17 6.46
N PHE A 47 -2.44 -3.95 6.12
CA PHE A 47 -1.10 -3.43 6.39
C PHE A 47 -1.20 -2.11 7.14
N SER A 48 -0.26 -1.87 8.06
CA SER A 48 -0.19 -0.63 8.82
C SER A 48 0.73 0.36 8.12
N ILE A 49 0.38 1.65 8.19
CA ILE A 49 1.21 2.73 7.66
C ILE A 49 2.05 3.27 8.83
N PRO A 50 3.37 2.99 8.85
CA PRO A 50 4.25 3.46 9.93
C PRO A 50 4.38 4.99 9.95
N SER A 51 4.70 5.52 11.13
CA SER A 51 4.91 6.96 11.31
C SER A 51 6.01 7.50 10.37
N HIS A 52 5.89 8.77 10.01
CA HIS A 52 6.78 9.45 9.05
C HIS A 52 6.76 8.88 7.62
N SER A 53 5.79 8.03 7.28
CA SER A 53 5.55 7.60 5.91
C SER A 53 4.61 8.55 5.18
N ARG A 54 4.83 8.72 3.87
CA ARG A 54 3.89 9.37 2.96
C ARG A 54 3.61 8.45 1.79
N ILE A 55 2.35 8.30 1.42
CA ILE A 55 1.90 7.46 0.31
C ILE A 55 1.36 8.37 -0.79
N TYR A 56 1.84 8.16 -2.01
CA TYR A 56 1.31 8.75 -3.24
C TYR A 56 0.79 7.64 -4.14
N CYS A 57 -0.33 7.86 -4.79
CA CYS A 57 -0.94 6.89 -5.71
C CYS A 57 -1.28 7.59 -7.02
N ASP A 58 -0.99 6.94 -8.14
CA ASP A 58 -1.48 7.39 -9.44
C ASP A 58 -2.99 7.10 -9.57
N PRO A 59 -3.71 7.81 -10.46
CA PRO A 59 -5.17 7.67 -10.60
C PRO A 59 -5.65 6.24 -10.90
N GLY A 60 -4.79 5.40 -11.50
CA GLY A 60 -5.06 4.01 -11.84
C GLY A 60 -4.65 2.99 -10.77
N ALA A 61 -4.15 3.43 -9.62
CA ALA A 61 -3.74 2.53 -8.54
C ALA A 61 -4.96 2.04 -7.75
N VAL A 62 -5.21 0.73 -7.78
CA VAL A 62 -6.36 0.10 -7.14
C VAL A 62 -5.86 -0.92 -6.10
N PHE A 63 -6.26 -0.76 -4.85
CA PHE A 63 -6.02 -1.75 -3.80
C PHE A 63 -7.24 -2.66 -3.67
N LYS A 64 -7.05 -3.97 -3.82
CA LYS A 64 -8.13 -4.96 -3.84
C LYS A 64 -7.88 -6.03 -2.79
N LEU A 65 -8.92 -6.41 -2.04
CA LEU A 65 -8.83 -7.54 -1.12
C LEU A 65 -8.94 -8.88 -1.86
N LYS A 66 -8.02 -9.80 -1.62
CA LYS A 66 -7.96 -11.12 -2.29
C LYS A 66 -9.21 -11.98 -2.09
N GLY A 67 -9.93 -11.79 -0.98
CA GLY A 67 -11.14 -12.53 -0.62
C GLY A 67 -12.47 -11.78 -0.77
N SER A 68 -12.47 -10.48 -1.14
CA SER A 68 -13.70 -9.68 -1.20
C SER A 68 -14.14 -9.43 -2.64
N THR A 69 -15.32 -9.92 -3.01
CA THR A 69 -16.00 -9.60 -4.28
C THR A 69 -16.74 -8.27 -4.23
N ASN A 70 -16.92 -7.70 -3.04
CA ASN A 70 -17.45 -6.36 -2.86
C ASN A 70 -16.28 -5.38 -2.74
N LEU A 71 -16.31 -4.31 -3.53
CA LEU A 71 -15.41 -3.16 -3.42
C LEU A 71 -15.74 -2.36 -2.14
N GLY A 72 -15.64 -3.03 -1.00
CA GLY A 72 -15.99 -2.51 0.31
C GLY A 72 -14.74 -2.01 1.02
N GLY A 73 -14.47 -0.72 0.86
CA GLY A 73 -13.82 0.10 1.87
C GLY A 73 -12.31 -0.05 2.00
N PHE A 74 -11.60 0.97 1.53
CA PHE A 74 -10.38 1.40 2.20
C PHE A 74 -10.72 1.73 3.66
N VAL A 75 -10.48 0.80 4.58
CA VAL A 75 -10.70 1.00 6.01
C VAL A 75 -9.42 1.58 6.61
N VAL A 76 -9.42 2.87 6.90
CA VAL A 76 -8.32 3.52 7.62
C VAL A 76 -8.66 3.54 9.11
N THR A 77 -7.90 2.80 9.91
CA THR A 77 -7.99 2.84 11.37
C THR A 77 -6.74 3.53 11.92
N GLY A 78 -6.89 4.26 13.04
CA GLY A 78 -5.74 4.85 13.73
C GLY A 78 -5.17 6.15 13.15
N LEU A 79 -5.95 6.95 12.42
CA LEU A 79 -5.55 8.32 12.07
C LEU A 79 -5.40 9.17 13.35
N ASN A 80 -4.17 9.35 13.83
CA ASN A 80 -3.86 10.37 14.81
C ASN A 80 -3.72 11.72 14.09
N ASN A 81 -4.84 12.43 13.93
CA ASN A 81 -4.82 13.82 13.48
C ASN A 81 -4.19 14.70 14.58
N GLN A 82 -2.86 14.71 14.65
CA GLN A 82 -2.12 15.70 15.43
C GLN A 82 -2.12 16.99 14.59
N VAL A 83 -3.24 17.72 14.66
CA VAL A 83 -3.25 19.16 14.35
C VAL A 83 -2.49 19.91 15.42
#